data_AF-A0A1T4S6J3-F1
#
_entry.id   AF-A0A1T4S6J3-F1
#
_cell.length_a   1.000
_cell.length_b   1.000
_cell.length_c   1.000
_cell.angle_alpha   90.00
_cell.angle_beta   90.00
_cell.angle_gamma   90.00
#
_symmetry.space_group_name_H-M   'P 1'
#
loop_
_entity.id
_entity.type
_entity.pdbx_description
1 polymer ?
#
loop_
_entity_poly.entity_id
_entity_poly.type
_entity_poly.pdbx_seq_one_letter_code
_entity_poly.pdbx_strand_id
1 'polypeptide(L)'
;MNGGSQAGESGGMTTNYNTVINNEGPGGQFVIGAQGQVRQAAGHALSSAEALALVQHMWDALEDLRLDQVDQADYVSAVSHIEEEVARPQPKRGRLRRGLETVTEFLRGHPIESAQLALSAAATLGRFYGVIVTA
;
A
#
# COMPACT_ATOMS: atom_id res chain seq x y z
N MET A 1 47.35 -33.51 32.90
CA MET A 1 47.75 -33.61 31.48
C MET A 1 46.53 -34.04 30.68
N ASN A 2 46.21 -33.29 29.61
CA ASN A 2 45.34 -33.58 28.45
C ASN A 2 43.93 -34.18 28.69
N GLY A 3 42.85 -33.75 28.05
CA GLY A 3 42.67 -32.87 26.89
C GLY A 3 41.58 -33.44 25.97
N GLY A 4 40.57 -32.62 25.63
CA GLY A 4 39.63 -32.76 24.49
C GLY A 4 38.44 -33.72 24.67
N SER A 5 37.27 -33.56 24.06
CA SER A 5 36.66 -32.49 23.26
C SER A 5 35.13 -32.76 23.18
N GLN A 6 34.34 -31.71 23.38
CA GLN A 6 33.14 -31.29 22.64
C GLN A 6 32.20 -32.33 21.98
N ALA A 7 30.92 -32.31 22.40
CA ALA A 7 29.67 -32.24 21.62
C ALA A 7 28.53 -32.44 22.64
N GLY A 8 27.53 -31.59 22.81
CA GLY A 8 26.84 -30.73 21.86
C GLY A 8 25.37 -31.12 21.96
N GLU A 9 24.61 -30.47 22.84
CA GLU A 9 23.14 -30.57 22.91
C GLU A 9 22.60 -29.47 23.84
N SER A 10 22.65 -28.22 23.36
CA SER A 10 21.79 -27.18 23.91
C SER A 10 20.38 -27.46 23.41
N GLY A 11 19.55 -28.03 24.29
CA GLY A 11 18.14 -28.28 24.05
C GLY A 11 17.47 -27.06 23.45
N GLY A 12 17.04 -27.21 22.20
CA GLY A 12 16.27 -26.20 21.49
C GLY A 12 14.99 -25.93 22.24
N MET A 13 14.96 -24.80 22.94
CA MET A 13 13.72 -24.21 23.44
C MET A 13 12.98 -23.71 22.20
N THR A 14 12.21 -24.61 21.60
CA THR A 14 11.26 -24.27 20.54
C THR A 14 10.16 -23.46 21.21
N THR A 15 10.38 -22.14 21.31
CA THR A 15 9.31 -21.21 21.62
C THR A 15 8.35 -21.27 20.44
N ASN A 16 7.27 -22.03 20.59
CA ASN A 16 6.15 -22.02 19.66
C ASN A 16 5.60 -20.60 19.64
N TYR A 17 6.00 -19.80 18.64
CA TYR A 17 5.35 -18.55 18.32
C TYR A 17 3.99 -18.89 17.72
N ASN A 18 2.98 -19.05 18.59
CA ASN A 18 1.59 -19.08 18.13
C ASN A 18 1.19 -17.62 17.84
N THR A 19 1.59 -17.11 16.67
CA THR A 19 1.16 -15.79 16.22
C THR A 19 -0.26 -15.91 15.68
N VAL A 20 -1.23 -15.63 16.55
CA VAL A 20 -2.62 -15.43 16.13
C VAL A 20 -2.73 -14.05 15.50
N ILE A 21 -2.75 -13.99 14.18
CA ILE A 21 -3.08 -12.78 13.42
C ILE A 21 -4.60 -12.77 13.23
N ASN A 22 -5.33 -12.14 14.15
CA ASN A 22 -6.74 -11.84 13.93
C ASN A 22 -6.85 -10.63 12.99
N ASN A 23 -7.06 -10.93 11.71
CA ASN A 23 -7.29 -9.96 10.65
C ASN A 23 -8.79 -9.65 10.58
N GLU A 24 -9.30 -8.88 11.55
CA GLU A 24 -10.69 -8.39 11.52
C GLU A 24 -10.68 -6.85 11.49
N GLY A 25 -10.47 -6.28 10.30
CA GLY A 25 -10.64 -4.84 10.03
C GLY A 25 -9.52 -4.22 9.18
N PRO A 26 -9.83 -3.32 8.21
CA PRO A 26 -8.84 -2.77 7.29
C PRO A 26 -8.05 -1.63 7.96
N GLY A 27 -6.77 -1.84 8.27
CA GLY A 27 -5.84 -0.75 8.59
C GLY A 27 -4.79 -0.97 9.67
N GLY A 28 -4.74 -2.12 10.34
CA GLY A 28 -3.74 -2.35 11.39
C GLY A 28 -2.37 -2.78 10.84
N GLN A 29 -1.47 -1.84 10.54
CA GLN A 29 -0.05 -2.16 10.33
C GLN A 29 0.72 -2.04 11.65
N PHE A 30 1.29 -3.13 12.13
CA PHE A 30 2.14 -3.14 13.33
C PHE A 30 3.61 -2.96 12.93
N VAL A 31 4.30 -1.99 13.54
CA VAL A 31 5.77 -1.89 13.47
C VAL A 31 6.35 -2.71 14.62
N ILE A 32 7.06 -3.79 14.31
CA ILE A 32 7.76 -4.61 15.32
C ILE A 32 9.09 -3.95 15.63
N GLY A 33 9.18 -3.28 16.79
CA GLY A 33 10.47 -2.84 17.34
C GLY A 33 11.23 -4.01 17.98
N ALA A 34 12.56 -4.02 17.86
CA ALA A 34 13.40 -4.92 18.63
C ALA A 34 13.18 -4.64 20.13
N GLN A 35 12.72 -5.65 20.88
CA GLN A 35 12.27 -5.60 22.29
C GLN A 35 10.82 -5.15 22.51
N GLY A 36 9.85 -6.02 22.18
CA GLY A 36 8.63 -6.25 22.98
C GLY A 36 7.61 -5.11 23.16
N GLN A 37 7.90 -3.89 22.72
CA GLN A 37 6.96 -2.77 22.75
C GLN A 37 6.21 -2.71 21.43
N VAL A 38 5.07 -3.41 21.36
CA VAL A 38 4.07 -3.18 20.31
C VAL A 38 3.47 -1.80 20.56
N ARG A 39 4.09 -0.75 20.00
CA ARG A 39 3.42 0.54 19.89
C ARG A 39 2.39 0.39 18.77
N GLN A 40 1.12 0.28 19.13
CA GLN A 40 0.02 0.57 18.21
C GLN A 40 0.20 2.03 17.81
N ALA A 41 0.85 2.28 16.67
CA ALA A 41 0.62 3.54 15.98
C ALA A 41 -0.87 3.52 15.68
N ALA A 42 -1.64 4.37 16.35
CA ALA A 42 -3.02 4.61 15.96
C ALA A 42 -2.94 5.00 14.49
N GLY A 43 -3.29 4.05 13.61
CA GLY A 43 -3.26 4.27 12.18
C GLY A 43 -4.15 5.47 11.92
N HIS A 44 -3.55 6.57 11.49
CA HIS A 44 -4.29 7.78 11.13
C HIS A 44 -5.34 7.35 10.11
N ALA A 45 -6.61 7.40 10.51
CA ALA A 45 -7.70 7.08 9.60
C ALA A 45 -7.73 8.18 8.54
N LEU A 46 -7.45 7.82 7.30
CA LEU A 46 -7.53 8.73 6.17
C LEU A 46 -8.98 9.23 6.06
N SER A 47 -9.19 10.52 6.25
CA SER A 47 -10.48 11.16 6.03
C SER A 47 -10.82 11.12 4.54
N SER A 48 -12.12 11.22 4.21
CA SER A 48 -12.57 11.29 2.81
C SER A 48 -11.93 12.46 2.05
N ALA A 49 -11.67 13.59 2.73
CA ALA A 49 -11.01 14.75 2.12
C ALA A 49 -9.54 14.46 1.80
N GLU A 50 -8.80 13.80 2.71
CA GLU A 50 -7.42 13.38 2.46
C GLU A 50 -7.35 12.35 1.33
N ALA A 51 -8.31 11.42 1.27
CA ALA A 51 -8.37 10.43 0.21
C ALA A 51 -8.61 11.08 -1.16
N LEU A 52 -9.52 12.06 -1.26
CA LEU A 52 -9.73 12.83 -2.49
C LEU A 52 -8.52 13.69 -2.86
N ALA A 53 -7.81 14.26 -1.88
CA ALA A 53 -6.56 14.98 -2.14
C ALA A 53 -5.48 14.08 -2.75
N LEU A 54 -5.40 12.81 -2.33
CA LEU A 54 -4.50 11.83 -2.96
C LEU A 54 -4.92 11.51 -4.41
N VAL A 55 -6.22 11.46 -4.69
CA VAL A 55 -6.72 11.29 -6.07
C VAL A 55 -6.37 12.51 -6.93
N GLN A 56 -6.41 13.72 -6.37
CA GLN A 56 -6.03 14.94 -7.08
C GLN A 56 -4.61 14.87 -7.64
N HIS A 57 -3.65 14.29 -6.92
CA HIS A 57 -2.30 14.09 -7.46
C HIS A 57 -2.26 13.23 -8.73
N MET A 58 -3.19 12.29 -8.90
CA MET A 58 -3.30 11.49 -10.12
C MET A 58 -3.89 12.32 -11.26
N TRP A 59 -4.85 13.21 -10.97
CA TRP A 59 -5.36 14.17 -11.94
C TRP A 59 -4.27 15.15 -12.38
N ASP A 60 -3.50 15.68 -11.44
CA ASP A 60 -2.43 16.65 -11.73
C ASP A 60 -1.34 16.04 -12.62
N ALA A 61 -1.03 14.75 -12.46
CA ALA A 61 -0.06 14.06 -13.30
C ALA A 61 -0.49 13.97 -14.78
N LEU A 62 -1.80 14.01 -15.09
CA LEU A 62 -2.31 13.82 -16.45
C LEU A 62 -1.69 14.79 -17.46
N GLU A 63 -1.56 16.07 -17.09
CA GLU A 63 -1.03 17.10 -17.98
C GLU A 63 0.44 16.85 -18.33
N ASP A 64 1.20 16.30 -17.39
CA ASP A 64 2.64 16.08 -17.54
C ASP A 64 2.98 14.74 -18.22
N LEU A 65 2.10 13.75 -18.14
CA LEU A 65 2.34 12.41 -18.71
C LEU A 65 2.40 12.42 -20.24
N ARG A 66 1.77 13.39 -20.91
CA ARG A 66 1.73 13.50 -22.40
C ARG A 66 1.33 12.21 -23.10
N LEU A 67 0.35 11.50 -22.52
CA LEU A 67 -0.21 10.27 -23.08
C LEU A 67 -0.81 10.50 -24.47
N ASP A 68 -0.83 9.46 -25.30
CA ASP A 68 -1.64 9.51 -26.52
C ASP A 68 -3.14 9.52 -26.20
N GLN A 69 -4.00 9.76 -27.19
CA GLN A 69 -5.44 9.91 -26.93
C GLN A 69 -6.11 8.65 -26.34
N VAL A 70 -5.61 7.45 -26.68
CA VAL A 70 -6.18 6.19 -26.19
C VAL A 70 -5.75 5.98 -24.74
N ASP A 71 -4.45 6.10 -24.49
CA ASP A 71 -3.87 5.96 -23.15
C ASP A 71 -4.39 7.04 -22.19
N GLN A 72 -4.58 8.27 -22.69
CA GLN A 72 -5.16 9.37 -21.93
C GLN A 72 -6.61 9.04 -21.51
N ALA A 73 -7.42 8.50 -22.41
CA ALA A 73 -8.80 8.13 -22.10
C ALA A 73 -8.86 7.00 -21.06
N ASP A 74 -7.99 6.00 -21.17
CA ASP A 74 -7.90 4.90 -20.22
C ASP A 74 -7.41 5.37 -18.84
N TYR A 75 -6.41 6.26 -18.81
CA TYR A 75 -5.95 6.89 -17.58
C TYR A 75 -7.05 7.70 -16.89
N VAL A 76 -7.71 8.61 -17.62
CA VAL A 76 -8.82 9.44 -17.12
C VAL A 76 -9.93 8.55 -16.55
N SER A 77 -10.32 7.50 -17.29
CA SER A 77 -11.32 6.53 -16.84
C SER A 77 -10.90 5.82 -15.55
N ALA A 78 -9.63 5.43 -15.43
CA ALA A 78 -9.10 4.79 -14.23
C ALA A 78 -9.10 5.74 -13.02
N VAL A 79 -8.65 6.99 -13.18
CA VAL A 79 -8.66 7.99 -12.09
C VAL A 79 -10.09 8.33 -11.67
N SER A 80 -11.02 8.53 -12.61
CA SER A 80 -12.43 8.76 -12.29
C SER A 80 -13.03 7.58 -11.50
N HIS A 81 -12.72 6.33 -11.86
CA HIS A 81 -13.19 5.18 -11.08
C HIS A 81 -12.61 5.13 -9.66
N ILE A 82 -11.35 5.51 -9.47
CA ILE A 82 -10.75 5.62 -8.13
C ILE A 82 -11.48 6.69 -7.32
N GLU A 83 -11.68 7.87 -7.90
CA GLU A 83 -12.39 8.99 -7.26
C GLU A 83 -13.79 8.57 -6.79
N GLU A 84 -14.54 7.93 -7.69
CA GLU A 84 -15.89 7.46 -7.41
C GLU A 84 -15.91 6.41 -6.30
N GLU A 85 -14.94 5.51 -6.25
CA GLU A 85 -14.85 4.49 -5.21
C GLU A 85 -14.39 5.06 -3.86
N VAL A 86 -13.49 6.04 -3.85
CA VAL A 86 -13.01 6.74 -2.64
C VAL A 86 -14.12 7.58 -2.00
N ALA A 87 -14.98 8.20 -2.81
CA ALA A 87 -16.12 8.99 -2.34
C ALA A 87 -17.28 8.12 -1.79
N ARG A 88 -17.28 6.80 -2.03
CA ARG A 88 -18.35 5.92 -1.55
C ARG A 88 -18.23 5.68 -0.04
N PRO A 89 -19.36 5.60 0.69
CA PRO A 89 -19.37 5.14 2.08
C PRO A 89 -18.80 3.74 2.26
N GLN A 90 -18.94 2.88 1.23
CA GLN A 90 -18.38 1.54 1.17
C GLN A 90 -17.74 1.30 -0.21
N PRO A 91 -16.42 1.52 -0.33
CA PRO A 91 -15.69 1.32 -1.59
C PRO A 91 -15.66 -0.14 -2.02
N LYS A 92 -15.87 -0.39 -3.31
CA LYS A 92 -15.70 -1.71 -3.93
C LYS A 92 -14.21 -1.93 -4.19
N ARG A 93 -13.55 -2.61 -3.24
CA ARG A 93 -12.10 -2.90 -3.28
C ARG A 93 -11.61 -3.44 -4.63
N GLY A 94 -12.37 -4.32 -5.30
CA GLY A 94 -11.99 -4.90 -6.60
C GLY A 94 -12.05 -3.92 -7.78
N ARG A 95 -12.85 -2.84 -7.70
CA ARG A 95 -12.85 -1.77 -8.70
C ARG A 95 -11.75 -0.77 -8.42
N LEU A 96 -11.62 -0.36 -7.15
CA LEU A 96 -10.54 0.50 -6.68
C LEU A 96 -9.16 -0.09 -7.04
N ARG A 97 -8.97 -1.40 -6.81
CA ARG A 97 -7.76 -2.12 -7.19
C ARG A 97 -7.42 -1.99 -8.67
N ARG A 98 -8.40 -2.28 -9.54
CA ARG A 98 -8.19 -2.21 -10.99
C ARG A 98 -7.85 -0.80 -11.45
N GLY A 99 -8.55 0.21 -10.92
CA GLY A 99 -8.23 1.60 -11.21
C GLY A 99 -6.80 1.95 -10.77
N LEU A 100 -6.43 1.61 -9.54
CA LEU A 100 -5.08 1.87 -9.01
C LEU A 100 -3.99 1.14 -9.78
N GLU A 101 -4.20 -0.13 -10.17
CA GLU A 101 -3.26 -0.90 -10.99
C GLU A 101 -3.05 -0.23 -12.36
N THR A 102 -4.14 0.17 -13.02
CA THR A 102 -4.11 0.83 -14.33
C THR A 102 -3.36 2.17 -14.26
N VAL A 103 -3.72 3.04 -13.31
CA VAL A 103 -3.03 4.33 -13.09
C VAL A 103 -1.55 4.11 -12.82
N THR A 104 -1.21 3.15 -11.97
CA THR A 104 0.17 2.87 -11.58
C THR A 104 1.02 2.40 -12.77
N GLU A 105 0.44 1.62 -13.69
CA GLU A 105 1.10 1.19 -14.92
C GLU A 105 1.50 2.38 -15.80
N PHE A 106 0.57 3.31 -16.06
CA PHE A 106 0.85 4.53 -16.81
C PHE A 106 1.92 5.39 -16.14
N LEU A 107 1.79 5.60 -14.83
CA LEU A 107 2.73 6.45 -14.09
C LEU A 107 4.16 5.91 -14.10
N ARG A 108 4.36 4.59 -14.07
CA ARG A 108 5.69 3.98 -14.14
C ARG A 108 6.40 4.16 -15.48
N GLY A 109 5.64 4.28 -16.56
CA GLY A 109 6.19 4.56 -17.88
C GLY A 109 6.87 5.93 -17.97
N HIS A 110 6.66 6.81 -16.98
CA HIS A 110 7.00 8.22 -17.07
C HIS A 110 7.81 8.67 -15.83
N PRO A 111 9.15 8.81 -15.94
CA PRO A 111 10.00 9.18 -14.81
C PRO A 111 10.01 10.71 -14.57
N ILE A 112 8.82 11.27 -14.33
CA ILE A 112 8.60 12.70 -14.04
C ILE A 112 8.13 12.90 -12.60
N GLU A 113 8.35 14.08 -12.04
CA GLU A 113 8.09 14.36 -10.62
C GLU A 113 6.61 14.19 -10.24
N SER A 114 5.69 14.72 -11.06
CA SER A 114 4.24 14.57 -10.86
C SER A 114 3.80 13.11 -10.91
N ALA A 115 4.42 12.29 -11.76
CA ALA A 115 4.14 10.86 -11.80
C ALA A 115 4.63 10.13 -10.53
N GLN A 116 5.78 10.52 -9.98
CA GLN A 116 6.27 9.98 -8.71
C GLN A 116 5.37 10.36 -7.53
N LEU A 117 4.88 11.60 -7.50
CA LEU A 117 3.92 12.06 -6.50
C LEU A 117 2.62 11.26 -6.59
N ALA A 118 2.08 11.10 -7.80
CA ALA A 118 0.89 10.29 -8.06
C ALA A 118 1.08 8.80 -7.70
N LEU A 119 2.25 8.22 -7.95
CA LEU A 119 2.57 6.85 -7.54
C LEU A 119 2.56 6.70 -6.01
N SER A 120 3.15 7.65 -5.29
CA SER A 120 3.12 7.67 -3.83
C SER A 120 1.68 7.80 -3.30
N ALA A 121 0.86 8.62 -3.95
CA ALA A 121 -0.55 8.79 -3.62
C ALA A 121 -1.36 7.50 -3.87
N ALA A 122 -1.19 6.86 -5.03
CA ALA A 122 -1.83 5.59 -5.37
C ALA A 122 -1.44 4.47 -4.39
N ALA A 123 -0.15 4.37 -4.03
CA ALA A 123 0.31 3.41 -3.04
C ALA A 123 -0.28 3.67 -1.65
N THR A 124 -0.46 4.94 -1.28
CA THR A 124 -1.07 5.33 0.00
C THR A 124 -2.55 4.97 0.06
N LEU A 125 -3.32 5.26 -1.00
CA LEU A 125 -4.71 4.83 -1.11
C LEU A 125 -4.83 3.30 -1.08
N GLY A 126 -3.98 2.58 -1.82
CA GLY A 126 -3.93 1.13 -1.81
C GLY A 126 -3.75 0.56 -0.41
N ARG A 127 -2.75 1.04 0.35
CA ARG A 127 -2.52 0.62 1.73
C ARG A 127 -3.72 0.89 2.63
N PHE A 128 -4.32 2.07 2.53
CA PHE A 128 -5.46 2.46 3.36
C PHE A 128 -6.68 1.55 3.14
N TYR A 129 -7.00 1.24 1.88
CA TYR A 129 -8.14 0.38 1.55
C TYR A 129 -7.83 -1.13 1.59
N GLY A 130 -6.61 -1.51 1.99
CA GLY A 130 -6.18 -2.92 2.05
C GLY A 130 -6.05 -3.57 0.67
N VAL A 131 -5.65 -2.78 -0.33
CA VAL A 131 -5.48 -3.18 -1.72
C VAL A 131 -4.00 -3.13 -2.08
N ILE A 132 -3.41 -4.28 -2.38
CA ILE A 132 -2.03 -4.36 -2.85
C ILE A 132 -2.02 -4.02 -4.34
N VAL A 133 -1.38 -2.90 -4.67
CA VAL A 133 -1.05 -2.52 -6.04
C VAL A 133 0.39 -2.96 -6.25
N THR A 134 0.63 -3.87 -7.18
CA THR A 134 1.98 -4.39 -7.43
C THR A 134 2.85 -3.28 -7.99
N ALA A 135 3.73 -2.77 -7.11
CA ALA A 135 5.03 -2.10 -7.28
C ALA A 135 5.77 -2.40 -8.62
#